data_AF-A0A512BLH7-F1
#
_entry.id   AF-A0A512BLH7-F1
#
_cell.length_a   1.000
_cell.length_b   1.000
_cell.length_c   1.000
_cell.angle_alpha   90.00
_cell.angle_beta   90.00
_cell.angle_gamma   90.00
#
_symmetry.space_group_name_H-M   'P 1'
#
loop_
_entity.id
_entity.type
_entity.pdbx_description
1 polymer ?
#
loop_
_entity_poly.entity_id
_entity_poly.type
_entity_poly.pdbx_seq_one_letter_code
_entity_poly.pdbx_strand_id
1 'polypeptide(L)'
;MVWGNLALLAAAVFAGAAIYINFVEQPARLGLDDRSLLVQWKTAYRRGTLMQAPLAVIGFLLGLAAWWQVDRSSFLLGACLMIANWPVTLFAIMPTNKRLMTIDPANAGPDVRALVKKWNRLHGLRTALGSAAALVFLWGLQA
;
A
#
# COMPACT_ATOMS: atom_id res chain seq x y z
N MET A 1 -8.45 23.54 -8.16
CA MET A 1 -8.95 22.34 -7.42
C MET A 1 -8.80 21.00 -8.16
N VAL A 2 -8.68 20.95 -9.50
CA VAL A 2 -8.58 19.68 -10.26
C VAL A 2 -7.47 18.76 -9.73
N TRP A 3 -6.27 19.29 -9.49
CA TRP A 3 -5.14 18.50 -8.98
C TRP A 3 -5.39 17.90 -7.60
N GLY A 4 -6.05 18.63 -6.70
CA GLY A 4 -6.45 18.12 -5.39
C GLY A 4 -7.46 16.98 -5.50
N ASN A 5 -8.44 17.10 -6.40
CA ASN A 5 -9.41 16.03 -6.66
C ASN A 5 -8.74 14.78 -7.24
N LEU A 6 -7.79 14.94 -8.18
CA LEU A 6 -7.04 13.82 -8.74
C LEU A 6 -6.10 13.18 -7.69
N ALA A 7 -5.49 13.99 -6.82
CA ALA A 7 -4.67 13.50 -5.71
C ALA A 7 -5.51 12.65 -4.74
N LEU A 8 -6.69 13.15 -4.36
CA LEU A 8 -7.66 12.41 -3.56
C LEU A 8 -8.06 11.09 -4.24
N LEU A 9 -8.38 11.12 -5.54
CA LEU A 9 -8.76 9.91 -6.29
C LEU A 9 -7.63 8.86 -6.27
N ALA A 10 -6.40 9.26 -6.57
CA ALA A 10 -5.24 8.36 -6.54
C ALA A 10 -5.01 7.75 -5.15
N ALA A 11 -5.09 8.58 -4.10
CA ALA A 11 -4.95 8.14 -2.71
C ALA A 11 -6.08 7.20 -2.28
N ALA A 12 -7.33 7.49 -2.66
CA ALA A 12 -8.48 6.65 -2.35
C ALA A 12 -8.40 5.28 -3.02
N VAL A 13 -7.98 5.21 -4.30
CA VAL A 13 -7.75 3.94 -4.99
C VAL A 13 -6.61 3.15 -4.34
N PHE A 14 -5.51 3.81 -3.97
CA PHE A 14 -4.41 3.18 -3.23
C PHE A 14 -4.89 2.60 -1.90
N ALA A 15 -5.61 3.41 -1.11
CA ALA A 15 -6.12 3.05 0.21
C ALA A 15 -7.10 1.89 0.10
N GLY A 16 -8.06 1.95 -0.83
CA GLY A 16 -9.02 0.87 -1.08
C GLY A 16 -8.34 -0.45 -1.42
N ALA A 17 -7.32 -0.43 -2.29
CA ALA A 17 -6.53 -1.62 -2.59
C ALA A 17 -5.79 -2.16 -1.35
N ALA A 18 -5.19 -1.29 -0.54
CA ALA A 18 -4.47 -1.69 0.67
C ALA A 18 -5.41 -2.28 1.74
N ILE A 19 -6.58 -1.66 1.94
CA ILE A 19 -7.66 -2.17 2.80
C ILE A 19 -8.12 -3.54 2.32
N TYR A 20 -8.42 -3.69 1.03
CA TYR A 20 -8.84 -4.97 0.46
C TYR A 20 -7.78 -6.06 0.69
N ILE A 21 -6.50 -5.74 0.47
CA ILE A 21 -5.39 -6.66 0.72
C ILE A 21 -5.39 -7.13 2.18
N ASN A 22 -5.49 -6.20 3.15
CA ASN A 22 -5.41 -6.54 4.57
C ASN A 22 -6.62 -7.31 5.10
N PHE A 23 -7.84 -6.92 4.68
CA PHE A 23 -9.09 -7.38 5.29
C PHE A 23 -9.83 -8.46 4.47
N VAL A 24 -9.55 -8.58 3.18
CA VAL A 24 -10.25 -9.54 2.31
C VAL A 24 -9.27 -10.56 1.75
N GLU A 25 -8.28 -10.10 1.00
CA GLU A 25 -7.34 -11.00 0.30
C GLU A 25 -6.50 -11.83 1.28
N GLN A 26 -5.98 -11.20 2.33
CA GLN A 26 -5.12 -11.88 3.31
C GLN A 26 -5.86 -12.92 4.16
N PRO A 27 -7.03 -12.62 4.76
CA PRO A 27 -7.82 -13.63 5.46
C PRO A 27 -8.21 -14.80 4.57
N ALA A 28 -8.65 -14.54 3.32
CA ALA A 28 -8.96 -15.60 2.37
C ALA A 28 -7.72 -16.45 2.03
N ARG A 29 -6.57 -15.81 1.78
CA ARG A 29 -5.27 -16.48 1.54
C ARG A 29 -4.87 -17.40 2.71
N LEU A 30 -5.14 -17.00 3.95
CA LEU A 30 -4.81 -17.79 5.13
C LEU A 30 -5.66 -19.06 5.26
N GLY A 31 -6.76 -19.19 4.53
CA GLY A 31 -7.54 -20.43 4.45
C GLY A 31 -6.92 -21.53 3.56
N LEU A 32 -5.90 -21.19 2.77
CA LEU A 32 -5.21 -22.14 1.88
C LEU A 32 -4.15 -22.98 2.61
N ASP A 33 -3.76 -24.11 2.04
CA ASP A 33 -2.55 -24.84 2.44
C ASP A 33 -1.28 -23.99 2.20
N ASP A 34 -0.18 -24.29 2.87
CA ASP A 34 1.02 -23.45 2.89
C ASP A 34 1.64 -23.24 1.49
N ARG A 35 1.58 -24.25 0.62
CA ARG A 35 2.07 -24.16 -0.76
C ARG A 35 1.18 -23.22 -1.58
N SER A 36 -0.13 -23.45 -1.58
CA SER A 36 -1.08 -22.62 -2.32
C SER A 36 -1.10 -21.17 -1.83
N LEU A 37 -1.00 -20.98 -0.50
CA LEU A 37 -0.85 -19.68 0.14
C LEU A 37 0.37 -18.92 -0.39
N LEU A 38 1.52 -19.59 -0.51
CA LEU A 38 2.75 -18.96 -1.00
C LEU A 38 2.67 -18.62 -2.49
N VAL A 39 2.16 -19.55 -3.31
CA VAL A 39 1.98 -19.33 -4.75
C VAL A 39 1.07 -18.13 -5.01
N GLN A 40 -0.07 -18.09 -4.31
CA GLN A 40 -1.03 -17.00 -4.42
C GLN A 40 -0.39 -15.69 -3.93
N TRP A 41 0.29 -15.69 -2.79
CA TRP A 41 0.97 -14.50 -2.26
C TRP A 41 2.00 -13.93 -3.24
N LYS A 42 2.87 -14.77 -3.82
CA LYS A 42 3.90 -14.31 -4.78
C LYS A 42 3.27 -13.65 -6.02
N THR A 43 2.20 -14.25 -6.54
CA THR A 43 1.50 -13.78 -7.72
C THR A 43 0.77 -12.46 -7.45
N ALA A 44 0.01 -12.41 -6.35
CA ALA A 44 -0.71 -11.22 -5.92
C ALA A 44 0.25 -10.07 -5.57
N TYR A 45 1.35 -10.34 -4.87
CA TYR A 45 2.34 -9.33 -4.50
C TYR A 45 2.94 -8.63 -5.73
N ARG A 46 3.30 -9.37 -6.79
CA ARG A 46 3.83 -8.77 -8.02
C ARG A 46 2.81 -7.82 -8.65
N ARG A 47 1.56 -8.26 -8.80
CA ARG A 47 0.47 -7.43 -9.37
C ARG A 47 0.14 -6.23 -8.48
N GLY A 48 0.04 -6.43 -7.17
CA GLY A 48 -0.20 -5.36 -6.20
C GLY A 48 0.91 -4.30 -6.21
N THR A 49 2.17 -4.71 -6.39
CA THR A 49 3.30 -3.76 -6.51
C THR A 49 3.15 -2.90 -7.77
N LEU A 50 2.82 -3.51 -8.92
CA LEU A 50 2.61 -2.79 -10.18
C LEU A 50 1.44 -1.79 -10.12
N MET A 51 0.44 -2.03 -9.27
CA MET A 51 -0.67 -1.11 -9.07
C MET A 51 -0.35 -0.02 -8.04
N GLN A 52 0.10 -0.41 -6.84
CA GLN A 52 0.20 0.52 -5.72
C GLN A 52 1.44 1.43 -5.78
N ALA A 53 2.57 0.98 -6.35
CA ALA A 53 3.77 1.81 -6.40
C ALA A 53 3.59 3.05 -7.31
N PRO A 54 3.00 2.93 -8.52
CA PRO A 54 2.67 4.10 -9.33
C PRO A 54 1.63 5.01 -8.67
N LEU A 55 0.59 4.45 -8.04
CA LEU A 55 -0.42 5.25 -7.34
C LEU A 55 0.17 6.11 -6.22
N ALA A 56 1.15 5.59 -5.47
CA ALA A 56 1.88 6.36 -4.46
C ALA A 56 2.61 7.57 -5.07
N VAL A 57 3.30 7.37 -6.19
CA VAL A 57 4.04 8.44 -6.89
C VAL A 57 3.08 9.45 -7.52
N ILE A 58 2.03 8.98 -8.20
CA ILE A 58 1.02 9.84 -8.83
C ILE A 58 0.32 10.69 -7.76
N GLY A 59 -0.12 10.09 -6.66
CA GLY A 59 -0.74 10.84 -5.55
C GLY A 59 0.19 11.88 -4.94
N PHE A 60 1.48 11.57 -4.79
CA PHE A 60 2.50 12.53 -4.35
C PHE A 60 2.64 13.72 -5.31
N LEU A 61 2.84 13.46 -6.60
CA LEU A 61 3.04 14.53 -7.60
C LEU A 61 1.79 15.40 -7.75
N LEU A 62 0.59 14.80 -7.75
CA LEU A 62 -0.66 15.54 -7.82
C LEU A 62 -0.90 16.37 -6.56
N GLY A 63 -0.56 15.85 -5.38
CA GLY A 63 -0.61 16.59 -4.12
C GLY A 63 0.34 17.78 -4.10
N LEU A 64 1.57 17.63 -4.60
CA LEU A 64 2.51 18.75 -4.77
C LEU A 64 1.99 19.80 -5.74
N ALA A 65 1.44 19.37 -6.88
CA ALA A 65 0.84 20.29 -7.87
C ALA A 65 -0.35 21.06 -7.28
N ALA A 66 -1.18 20.40 -6.46
CA ALA A 66 -2.27 21.05 -5.75
C ALA A 66 -1.75 22.07 -4.73
N TRP A 67 -0.78 21.68 -3.90
CA TRP A 67 -0.16 22.59 -2.92
C TRP A 67 0.42 23.83 -3.61
N TRP A 68 1.20 23.67 -4.67
CA TRP A 68 1.79 24.79 -5.41
C TRP A 68 0.75 25.79 -5.92
N GLN A 69 -0.44 25.33 -6.30
CA GLN A 69 -1.46 26.19 -6.90
C GLN A 69 -2.33 26.93 -5.90
N VAL A 70 -2.59 26.35 -4.73
CA VAL A 70 -3.53 26.92 -3.75
C VAL A 70 -2.91 27.25 -2.40
N ASP A 71 -1.61 26.97 -2.24
CA ASP A 71 -0.80 27.21 -1.04
C ASP A 71 -1.38 26.67 0.28
N ARG A 72 -2.07 25.52 0.20
CA ARG A 72 -2.63 24.83 1.37
C ARG A 72 -1.74 23.67 1.81
N SER A 73 -1.20 23.79 3.01
CA SER A 73 -0.27 22.81 3.61
C SER A 73 -0.86 21.39 3.73
N SER A 74 -2.18 21.25 3.77
CA SER A 74 -2.87 19.95 3.73
C SER A 74 -2.48 19.14 2.49
N PHE A 75 -2.37 19.75 1.31
CA PHE A 75 -1.95 19.03 0.09
C PHE A 75 -0.50 18.57 0.17
N LEU A 76 0.39 19.37 0.76
CA LEU A 76 1.78 18.97 0.99
C LEU A 76 1.86 17.79 1.98
N LEU A 77 1.10 17.84 3.08
CA LEU A 77 1.04 16.75 4.04
C LEU A 77 0.53 15.46 3.40
N GLY A 78 -0.56 15.52 2.63
CA GLY A 78 -1.10 14.37 1.89
C GLY A 78 -0.09 13.79 0.90
N ALA A 79 0.65 14.65 0.19
CA ALA A 79 1.72 14.23 -0.70
C ALA A 79 2.83 13.48 0.07
N CYS A 80 3.30 14.05 1.18
CA CYS A 80 4.30 13.41 2.04
C CYS A 80 3.84 12.02 2.55
N LEU A 81 2.57 11.89 2.95
CA LEU A 81 2.00 10.61 3.37
C LEU A 81 1.96 9.59 2.21
N MET A 82 1.68 10.03 0.99
CA MET A 82 1.70 9.15 -0.19
C MET A 82 3.11 8.63 -0.45
N ILE A 83 4.12 9.50 -0.51
CA ILE A 83 5.50 9.07 -0.79
C ILE A 83 6.13 8.28 0.37
N ALA A 84 5.69 8.50 1.62
CA ALA A 84 6.13 7.73 2.78
C ALA A 84 5.87 6.22 2.68
N ASN A 85 4.99 5.78 1.78
CA ASN A 85 4.81 4.36 1.48
C ASN A 85 6.08 3.68 0.95
N TRP A 86 6.97 4.42 0.27
CA TRP A 86 8.25 3.89 -0.23
C TRP A 86 9.22 3.52 0.89
N PRO A 87 9.61 4.44 1.80
CA PRO A 87 10.50 4.09 2.90
C PRO A 87 9.90 3.00 3.82
N VAL A 88 8.59 3.05 4.11
CA VAL A 88 7.92 1.95 4.83
C VAL A 88 8.09 0.62 4.09
N THR A 89 7.90 0.62 2.77
CA THR A 89 8.07 -0.59 1.97
C THR A 89 9.52 -1.09 2.01
N LEU A 90 10.50 -0.22 1.78
CA LEU A 90 11.91 -0.59 1.68
C LEU A 90 12.48 -1.10 3.01
N PHE A 91 12.19 -0.42 4.11
CA PHE A 91 12.80 -0.74 5.40
C PHE A 91 11.99 -1.73 6.23
N ALA A 92 10.66 -1.64 6.25
CA ALA A 92 9.84 -2.50 7.09
C ALA A 92 9.37 -3.78 6.36
N ILE A 93 8.91 -3.65 5.11
CA ILE A 93 8.20 -4.75 4.40
C ILE A 93 9.15 -5.59 3.55
N MET A 94 10.06 -4.96 2.82
CA MET A 94 10.94 -5.60 1.83
C MET A 94 11.78 -6.75 2.38
N PRO A 95 12.32 -6.70 3.62
CA PRO A 95 13.04 -7.84 4.18
C PRO A 95 12.17 -9.11 4.25
N THR A 96 10.90 -8.96 4.62
CA THR A 96 9.92 -10.07 4.65
C THR A 96 9.58 -10.52 3.23
N ASN A 97 9.40 -9.59 2.29
CA ASN A 97 9.12 -9.91 0.88
C ASN A 97 10.24 -10.73 0.24
N LYS A 98 11.49 -10.31 0.45
CA LYS A 98 12.67 -11.01 -0.09
C LYS A 98 12.72 -12.44 0.42
N ARG A 99 12.52 -12.66 1.73
CA ARG A 99 12.49 -14.01 2.32
C ARG A 99 11.35 -14.87 1.75
N LEU A 100 10.14 -14.32 1.61
CA LEU A 100 9.02 -15.06 1.01
C LEU A 100 9.26 -15.39 -0.47
N MET A 101 9.90 -14.48 -1.22
CA MET A 101 10.19 -14.68 -2.64
C MET A 101 11.22 -15.79 -2.89
N THR A 102 12.18 -16.00 -1.99
CA THR A 102 13.23 -17.02 -2.14
C THR A 102 12.77 -18.44 -1.79
N ILE A 103 11.67 -18.61 -1.04
CA ILE A 103 11.19 -19.94 -0.64
C ILE A 103 10.54 -20.65 -1.84
N ASP A 104 10.99 -21.85 -2.19
CA ASP A 104 10.32 -22.70 -3.17
C ASP A 104 8.95 -23.14 -2.62
N PRO A 105 7.83 -22.95 -3.33
CA PRO A 105 6.53 -23.48 -2.93
C PRO A 105 6.51 -24.98 -2.59
N ALA A 106 7.38 -25.80 -3.18
CA ALA A 106 7.50 -27.22 -2.81
C ALA A 106 8.00 -27.43 -1.37
N ASN A 107 8.71 -26.45 -0.81
CA ASN A 107 9.26 -26.47 0.54
C ASN A 107 8.45 -25.58 1.51
N ALA A 108 7.22 -25.21 1.15
CA ALA A 108 6.39 -24.37 1.99
C ALA A 108 5.92 -25.14 3.24
N GLY A 109 6.10 -24.52 4.41
CA GLY A 109 5.67 -25.07 5.69
C GLY A 109 5.28 -23.98 6.70
N PRO A 110 5.16 -24.30 8.00
CA PRO A 110 4.61 -23.40 9.02
C PRO A 110 5.30 -22.02 9.09
N ASP A 111 6.60 -21.96 8.82
CA ASP A 111 7.37 -20.72 8.77
C ASP A 111 6.86 -19.73 7.70
N VAL A 112 6.40 -20.24 6.56
CA VAL A 112 5.82 -19.41 5.48
C VAL A 112 4.57 -18.72 5.98
N ARG A 113 3.69 -19.45 6.65
CA ARG A 113 2.45 -18.91 7.22
C ARG A 113 2.74 -17.82 8.25
N ALA A 114 3.74 -18.03 9.11
CA ALA A 114 4.17 -17.03 10.07
C ALA A 114 4.69 -15.75 9.36
N LEU A 115 5.49 -15.90 8.31
CA LEU A 115 6.00 -14.79 7.50
C LEU A 115 4.89 -14.03 6.78
N VAL A 116 3.89 -14.71 6.21
CA VAL A 116 2.74 -14.07 5.54
C VAL A 116 1.86 -13.32 6.55
N LYS A 117 1.66 -13.88 7.75
CA LYS A 117 0.97 -13.16 8.85
C LYS A 117 1.75 -11.91 9.27
N LYS A 118 3.08 -11.99 9.40
CA LYS A 118 3.94 -10.83 9.68
C LYS A 118 3.84 -9.79 8.56
N TRP A 119 3.90 -10.23 7.30
CA TRP A 119 3.74 -9.37 6.13
C TRP A 119 2.42 -8.60 6.18
N ASN A 120 1.31 -9.25 6.53
CA ASN A 120 0.00 -8.61 6.59
C ASN A 120 -0.02 -7.46 7.61
N ARG A 121 0.55 -7.68 8.81
CA ARG A 121 0.66 -6.66 9.85
C ARG A 121 1.49 -5.46 9.38
N LEU A 122 2.62 -5.73 8.73
CA LEU A 122 3.49 -4.68 8.19
C LEU A 122 2.81 -3.91 7.04
N HIS A 123 2.05 -4.60 6.19
CA HIS A 123 1.26 -3.97 5.12
C HIS A 123 0.18 -3.04 5.70
N GLY A 124 -0.31 -3.31 6.92
CA GLY A 124 -1.23 -2.43 7.63
C GLY A 124 -0.72 -0.98 7.79
N LEU A 125 0.60 -0.78 7.85
CA LEU A 125 1.19 0.58 7.86
C LEU A 125 0.88 1.34 6.57
N ARG A 126 0.90 0.65 5.42
CA ARG A 126 0.56 1.25 4.12
C ARG A 126 -0.91 1.58 4.02
N THR A 127 -1.76 0.72 4.58
CA THR A 127 -3.21 0.99 4.69
C THR A 127 -3.46 2.25 5.54
N ALA A 128 -2.80 2.38 6.68
CA ALA A 128 -2.91 3.57 7.52
C ALA A 128 -2.42 4.83 6.77
N LEU A 129 -1.25 4.79 6.15
CA LEU A 129 -0.69 5.93 5.40
C LEU A 129 -1.57 6.35 4.22
N GLY A 130 -2.02 5.39 3.41
CA GLY A 130 -2.89 5.66 2.26
C GLY A 130 -4.24 6.23 2.67
N SER A 131 -4.85 5.67 3.72
CA SER A 131 -6.12 6.17 4.26
C SER A 131 -5.97 7.58 4.83
N ALA A 132 -4.91 7.83 5.59
CA ALA A 132 -4.59 9.16 6.12
C ALA A 132 -4.36 10.17 4.99
N ALA A 133 -3.61 9.81 3.93
CA ALA A 133 -3.41 10.67 2.78
C ALA A 133 -4.72 11.04 2.09
N ALA A 134 -5.62 10.06 1.87
CA ALA A 134 -6.93 10.32 1.29
C ALA A 134 -7.78 11.27 2.16
N LEU A 135 -7.81 11.06 3.48
CA LEU A 135 -8.53 11.95 4.40
C LEU A 135 -7.94 13.36 4.44
N VAL A 136 -6.61 13.50 4.40
CA VAL A 136 -5.93 14.79 4.37
C VAL A 136 -6.18 15.54 3.06
N PHE A 137 -6.18 14.85 1.91
CA PHE A 137 -6.56 15.47 0.63
C PHE A 137 -8.03 15.88 0.62
N LEU A 138 -8.92 15.04 1.16
CA LEU A 138 -10.33 15.39 1.31
C LEU A 138 -10.50 16.65 2.15
N TRP A 139 -9.82 16.74 3.30
CA TRP A 139 -9.86 17.94 4.14
C TRP A 139 -9.32 19.17 3.40
N GLY A 140 -8.20 19.05 2.70
CA GLY A 140 -7.63 20.14 1.91
C GLY A 140 -8.54 20.68 0.80
N LEU A 141 -9.47 19.86 0.30
CA LEU A 141 -10.49 20.25 -0.66
C LEU A 141 -11.66 21.02 -0.03
N GLN A 142 -11.92 20.83 1.27
CA GLN A 142 -13.02 21.48 2.01
C GLN A 142 -12.58 22.73 2.79
N ALA A 143 -11.28 22.87 3.04
CA ALA A 143 -10.68 24.04 3.68
C ALA A 143 -10.65 25.27 2.77
#